data_AF-A0A1V5BTM3-F1
#
_entry.id   AF-A0A1V5BTM3-F1
#
_cell.length_a   1.000
_cell.length_b   1.000
_cell.length_c   1.000
_cell.angle_alpha   90.00
_cell.angle_beta   90.00
_cell.angle_gamma   90.00
#
_symmetry.space_group_name_H-M   'P 1'
#
loop_
_entity.id
_entity.type
_entity.pdbx_description
1 polymer ?
#
loop_
_entity_poly.entity_id
_entity_poly.type
_entity_poly.pdbx_seq_one_letter_code
_entity_poly.pdbx_strand_id
1 'polypeptide(L)' 'MGLGLAIVHSFVLEHHGKIRVEDNKPHGTRFIIELPVVEA' A
#
# COMPACT_ATOMS: atom_id res chain seq x y z
N MET A 1 -3.65 17.83 -6.06
CA MET A 1 -2.41 17.15 -6.48
C MET A 1 -2.38 15.79 -5.79
N GLY A 2 -2.34 14.67 -6.53
CA GLY A 2 -2.54 13.29 -6.01
C GLY A 2 -1.42 12.32 -6.38
N LEU A 3 -0.20 12.83 -6.59
CA LEU A 3 0.90 12.05 -7.14
C LEU A 3 1.47 11.00 -6.18
N GLY A 4 1.52 11.29 -4.87
CA GLY A 4 2.14 10.40 -3.89
C GLY A 4 1.54 9.00 -3.86
N LEU A 5 0.21 8.90 -3.78
CA LEU A 5 -0.48 7.60 -3.76
C LEU A 5 -0.39 6.88 -5.11
N ALA A 6 -0.40 7.63 -6.23
CA ALA A 6 -0.23 7.04 -7.55
C ALA A 6 1.15 6.38 -7.70
N ILE A 7 2.21 7.04 -7.21
CA ILE A 7 3.57 6.50 -7.20
C ILE A 7 3.64 5.24 -6.33
N VAL A 8 3.14 5.30 -5.10
CA VAL A 8 3.13 4.15 -4.18
C VAL A 8 2.36 2.97 -4.78
N HIS A 9 1.21 3.22 -5.40
CA HIS A 9 0.40 2.20 -6.04
C HIS A 9 1.18 1.49 -7.17
N SER A 10 1.85 2.24 -8.05
CA SER A 10 2.67 1.66 -9.11
C SER A 10 3.82 0.80 -8.56
N PHE A 11 4.58 1.30 -7.58
CA PHE A 11 5.67 0.55 -6.95
C PHE A 11 5.18 -0.76 -6.32
N VAL A 12 4.09 -0.72 -5.55
CA VAL A 12 3.56 -1.92 -4.90
C VAL A 12 3.15 -2.97 -5.93
N LEU A 13 2.51 -2.57 -7.04
CA LEU A 13 2.13 -3.50 -8.11
C LEU A 13 3.34 -4.08 -8.85
N GLU A 14 4.36 -3.28 -9.14
CA GLU A 14 5.60 -3.73 -9.78
C GLU A 14 6.32 -4.80 -8.94
N HIS A 15 6.19 -4.74 -7.62
CA HIS A 15 6.72 -5.75 -6.69
C HIS A 15 5.77 -6.92 -6.41
N HIS A 16 4.71 -7.10 -7.22
CA HIS A 16 3.67 -8.13 -7.03
C HIS A 16 2.97 -8.05 -5.66
N GLY A 17 3.01 -6.86 -5.05
CA GLY A 17 2.35 -6.56 -3.80
C GLY A 17 0.90 -6.15 -3.97
N LYS A 18 0.26 -5.85 -2.84
CA LYS A 18 -1.10 -5.32 -2.77
C LYS A 18 -1.14 -4.12 -1.84
N ILE A 19 -1.95 -3.13 -2.17
CA ILE A 19 -2.22 -1.98 -1.31
C ILE A 19 -3.73 -1.85 -1.09
N ARG A 20 -4.15 -1.64 0.16
CA ARG A 20 -5.54 -1.35 0.53
C ARG A 20 -5.60 -0.28 1.61
N VAL A 21 -6.75 0.35 1.72
CA VAL A 21 -7.01 1.41 2.69
C VAL A 21 -8.19 0.99 3.57
N GLU A 22 -8.04 1.18 4.87
CA GLU A 22 -9.11 0.97 5.84
C GLU A 22 -9.20 2.15 6.82
N ASP A 23 -10.39 2.33 7.41
CA ASP A 23 -10.59 3.32 8.46
C ASP A 23 -9.77 2.93 9.70
N ASN A 24 -9.01 3.88 10.25
CA ASN A 24 -8.38 3.68 11.55
C ASN A 24 -9.35 4.11 12.64
N LYS A 25 -9.65 3.23 13.60
CA LYS A 25 -10.52 3.53 14.74
C LYS A 25 -9.70 3.95 15.96
N PRO A 26 -10.09 5.00 16.70
CA PRO A 26 -11.32 5.80 16.51
C PRO A 26 -11.23 6.84 15.38
N HIS A 27 -10.03 7.25 14.97
CA HIS A 27 -9.83 8.25 13.91
C HIS A 27 -8.62 7.96 13.02
N GLY A 28 -8.69 8.41 11.78
CA GLY A 28 -7.60 8.40 10.80
C GLY A 28 -7.77 7.35 9.70
N THR A 29 -6.71 7.15 8.92
CA THR A 29 -6.68 6.25 7.77
C THR A 29 -5.49 5.32 7.92
N ARG A 30 -5.68 4.03 7.65
CA ARG A 30 -4.60 3.05 7.63
C ARG A 30 -4.39 2.55 6.20
N PHE A 31 -3.18 2.72 5.70
CA PHE A 31 -2.71 2.11 4.47
C PHE A 31 -2.02 0.80 4.80
N ILE A 32 -2.41 -0.27 4.12
CA ILE A 32 -1.88 -1.60 4.35
C ILE A 32 -1.25 -2.07 3.06
N ILE A 33 0.04 -2.41 3.15
CA ILE A 33 0.85 -2.85 2.02
C ILE A 33 1.30 -4.29 2.34
N GLU A 34 1.01 -5.20 1.42
CA GLU A 34 1.39 -6.61 1.49
C GLU A 34 2.40 -6.87 0.37
N LEU A 35 3.55 -7.47 0.69
CA LEU A 35 4.61 -7.80 -0.27
C LEU A 35 4.95 -9.30 -0.16
N PRO A 36 5.24 -9.99 -1.29
CA PRO A 36 5.74 -11.35 -1.25
C PRO A 36 7.06 -11.45 -0.49
N VAL A 37 7.20 -12.48 0.36
CA VAL A 37 8.49 -12.80 0.99
C VAL A 37 9.33 -13.56 -0.03
N VAL A 38 10.57 -13.15 -0.21
CA VAL A 38 11.55 -13.93 -0.99
C VAL A 38 12.24 -14.86 0.00
N GLU A 39 12.10 -16.17 -0.17
CA GLU A 39 12.89 -17.16 0.58
C GLU A 39 14.36 -17.07 0.13
N ALA A 40 15.28 -17.16 1.10
CA ALA A 40 16.73 -17.01 0.89
C ALA A 40 17.41 -18.35 0.54
#